data_AF-A0AAT9SZ26-F1
#
_entry.id   AF-A0AAT9SZ26-F1
#
_cell.length_a   1.000
_cell.length_b   1.000
_cell.length_c   1.000
_cell.angle_alpha   90.00
_cell.angle_beta   90.00
_cell.angle_gamma   90.00
#
_symmetry.space_group_name_H-M   'P 1'
#
loop_
_entity.id
_entity.type
_entity.pdbx_description
1 polymer ?
#
loop_
_entity_poly.entity_id
_entity_poly.type
_entity_poly.pdbx_seq_one_letter_code
_entity_poly.pdbx_strand_id
1 'polypeptide(L)'
;MKKLINDPRQVVREMLEGVVALHPDLALLAEHDVVIRNDLPEPARRGVAVISGGGAGHEPAHAGYVGAGMLHAAVVGDVFTSPSVDAVLAAIHAVAGPSGAILIVKNYTGDRLNFGLAAEIARAGGIPTEIVVVADDVALRERVPKERSRGIAGTVLIHKIAGALAEQGQSLNAVATAARTAADSARTMGVALGACTIPAVGVPSFELGDDEIEFGLGIHGEPGMVRQKVDSADAITDRMLDLVLKDGGYGDAARVALLINNLGGTTQMELSIIARRALAYLRERGLVVERAWAGTLLSALEMPGFSISVIAVDDERLELLDWATQASSWPGPGIIPRTTATIPAAKPDVVKDVVTSADSLGAVARAAALACAEALEAAEPRLTELDRKGGDGDLGVSMCRAAAAIRTCCASDRSASAATVLFLLANELRRAIGGSSGPFYAVGLLRAARRLAEGPSTSLADWADAFARGAEAVSELGGARAGDRTMLDSLLPAADALADAARRKLPPAEAWRLAADAAAAGAEATAAMQPRLGRASYLGERALGSPDGGAAAVSTWLEAIGHRSRGLLLAP
;
A
#
# COMPACT_ATOMS: atom_id res chain seq x y z
N MET A 1 12.92 15.72 -14.19
CA MET A 1 12.28 15.90 -12.88
C MET A 1 10.78 15.68 -13.02
N LYS A 2 10.15 14.83 -12.19
CA LYS A 2 8.70 14.59 -12.17
C LYS A 2 8.11 15.07 -10.84
N LYS A 3 7.72 16.33 -10.75
CA LYS A 3 7.10 16.94 -9.56
C LYS A 3 5.94 17.84 -9.97
N LEU A 4 4.91 17.90 -9.13
CA LEU A 4 3.76 18.79 -9.31
C LEU A 4 4.07 20.13 -8.63
N ILE A 5 4.83 20.97 -9.31
CA ILE A 5 5.28 22.28 -8.81
C ILE A 5 5.26 23.31 -9.94
N ASN A 6 5.19 24.60 -9.58
CA ASN A 6 5.36 25.71 -10.51
C ASN A 6 6.85 26.12 -10.57
N ASP A 7 7.24 27.21 -9.92
CA ASP A 7 8.64 27.63 -9.80
C ASP A 7 9.31 26.94 -8.60
N PRO A 8 10.42 26.19 -8.79
CA PRO A 8 11.19 25.58 -7.70
C PRO A 8 11.59 26.51 -6.57
N ARG A 9 11.65 27.83 -6.80
CA ARG A 9 11.99 28.86 -5.80
C ARG A 9 10.79 29.32 -4.97
N GLN A 10 9.57 29.03 -5.40
CA GLN A 10 8.33 29.43 -4.71
C GLN A 10 7.63 28.24 -4.05
N VAL A 11 8.19 27.03 -4.14
CA VAL A 11 7.55 25.79 -3.68
C VAL A 11 7.15 25.84 -2.21
N VAL A 12 7.97 26.45 -1.34
CA VAL A 12 7.67 26.55 0.08
C VAL A 12 6.49 27.48 0.30
N ARG A 13 6.54 28.69 -0.29
CA ARG A 13 5.46 29.67 -0.15
C ARG A 13 4.13 29.15 -0.68
N GLU A 14 4.10 28.64 -1.92
CA GLU A 14 2.91 28.09 -2.56
C GLU A 14 2.32 26.91 -1.75
N MET A 15 3.18 26.04 -1.21
CA MET A 15 2.78 24.95 -0.33
C MET A 15 2.12 25.48 0.95
N LEU A 16 2.71 26.47 1.62
CA LEU A 16 2.15 27.03 2.85
C LEU A 16 0.83 27.76 2.62
N GLU A 17 0.69 28.46 1.49
CA GLU A 17 -0.57 29.06 1.06
C GLU A 17 -1.67 28.00 0.92
N GLY A 18 -1.35 26.85 0.32
CA GLY A 18 -2.25 25.69 0.27
C GLY A 18 -2.60 25.13 1.66
N VAL A 19 -1.62 25.02 2.56
CA VAL A 19 -1.83 24.56 3.93
C VAL A 19 -2.80 25.47 4.66
N VAL A 20 -2.59 26.79 4.68
CA VAL A 20 -3.46 27.72 5.41
C VAL A 20 -4.84 27.88 4.75
N ALA A 21 -4.93 27.77 3.42
CA ALA A 21 -6.21 27.82 2.72
C ALA A 21 -7.15 26.65 3.07
N LEU A 22 -6.59 25.49 3.47
CA LEU A 22 -7.36 24.31 3.87
C LEU A 22 -7.71 24.27 5.37
N HIS A 23 -7.14 25.17 6.18
CA HIS A 23 -7.27 25.14 7.64
C HIS A 23 -7.62 26.54 8.18
N PRO A 24 -8.89 26.83 8.51
CA PRO A 24 -9.33 28.18 8.91
C PRO A 24 -8.71 28.66 10.23
N ASP A 25 -8.24 27.73 11.05
CA ASP A 25 -7.59 27.99 12.34
C ASP A 25 -6.10 28.33 12.20
N LEU A 26 -5.58 28.42 10.97
CA LEU A 26 -4.19 28.76 10.65
C LEU A 26 -4.09 30.09 9.89
N ALA A 27 -2.98 30.78 10.08
CA ALA A 27 -2.62 31.98 9.32
C ALA A 27 -1.15 31.90 8.86
N LEU A 28 -0.86 32.50 7.71
CA LEU A 28 0.49 32.63 7.16
C LEU A 28 0.97 34.08 7.35
N LEU A 29 2.16 34.27 7.89
CA LEU A 29 2.75 35.61 7.96
C LEU A 29 3.04 36.13 6.56
N ALA A 30 2.67 37.38 6.28
CA ALA A 30 2.74 37.94 4.93
C ALA A 30 4.17 37.89 4.36
N GLU A 31 5.15 38.32 5.16
CA GLU A 31 6.55 38.51 4.76
C GLU A 31 7.47 37.32 5.10
N HIS A 32 6.94 36.27 5.73
CA HIS A 32 7.73 35.14 6.20
C HIS A 32 7.00 33.81 5.96
N ASP A 33 7.75 32.77 5.65
CA ASP A 33 7.26 31.38 5.55
C ASP A 33 7.05 30.79 6.95
N VAL A 34 6.09 31.38 7.66
CA VAL A 34 5.73 31.04 9.04
C VAL A 34 4.24 30.85 9.13
N VAL A 35 3.83 29.63 9.48
CA VAL A 35 2.43 29.30 9.79
C VAL A 35 2.22 29.44 11.29
N ILE A 36 1.16 30.14 11.68
CA ILE A 36 0.77 30.34 13.07
C ILE A 36 -0.68 29.90 13.30
N ARG A 37 -1.02 29.67 14.56
CA ARG A 37 -2.42 29.60 15.02
C ARG A 37 -3.14 30.94 14.78
N ASN A 38 -4.38 30.88 14.31
CA ASN A 38 -5.23 32.05 14.04
C ASN A 38 -6.26 32.33 15.16
N ASP A 39 -6.17 31.59 16.28
CA ASP A 39 -7.02 31.73 17.46
C ASP A 39 -6.28 32.30 18.68
N LEU A 40 -5.11 32.91 18.46
CA LEU A 40 -4.25 33.40 19.54
C LEU A 40 -4.90 34.56 20.30
N PRO A 41 -4.89 34.54 21.65
CA PRO A 41 -5.38 35.66 22.44
C PRO A 41 -4.41 36.86 22.37
N GLU A 42 -4.84 38.00 22.91
CA GLU A 42 -3.98 39.17 23.12
C GLU A 42 -2.67 38.79 23.82
N PRO A 43 -1.51 39.40 23.47
CA PRO A 43 -0.19 39.02 23.98
C PRO A 43 -0.10 38.84 25.50
N ALA A 44 -0.74 39.71 26.27
CA ALA A 44 -0.74 39.66 27.74
C ALA A 44 -1.46 38.43 28.34
N ARG A 45 -2.28 37.73 27.56
CA ARG A 45 -3.06 36.54 27.97
C ARG A 45 -2.54 35.24 27.38
N ARG A 46 -1.45 35.28 26.60
CA ARG A 46 -0.86 34.09 25.97
C ARG A 46 -0.13 33.24 27.02
N GLY A 47 -0.36 31.93 26.95
CA GLY A 47 0.45 30.94 27.65
C GLY A 47 1.84 30.79 27.02
N VAL A 48 2.55 29.73 27.38
CA VAL A 48 3.84 29.41 26.77
C VAL A 48 3.63 29.05 25.30
N ALA A 49 4.29 29.77 24.39
CA ALA A 49 4.24 29.45 22.97
C ALA A 49 5.19 28.28 22.66
N VAL A 50 4.73 27.29 21.90
CA VAL A 50 5.56 26.18 21.41
C VAL A 50 5.82 26.38 19.92
N ILE A 51 7.08 26.56 19.54
CA ILE A 51 7.49 26.88 18.17
C ILE A 51 8.47 25.81 17.71
N SER A 52 8.33 25.36 16.46
CA SER A 52 9.28 24.47 15.80
C SER A 52 9.54 24.95 14.37
N GLY A 53 10.47 24.31 13.69
CA GLY A 53 10.74 24.60 12.29
C GLY A 53 11.92 23.84 11.72
N GLY A 54 12.42 24.36 10.61
CA GLY A 54 13.53 23.82 9.83
C GLY A 54 13.27 23.97 8.35
N GLY A 55 14.10 23.35 7.52
CA GLY A 55 13.85 23.32 6.08
C GLY A 55 12.56 22.60 5.70
N ALA A 56 11.96 23.03 4.59
CA ALA A 56 10.83 22.34 3.97
C ALA A 56 11.23 20.97 3.39
N GLY A 57 10.23 20.20 2.96
CA GLY A 57 10.43 18.87 2.39
C GLY A 57 10.25 17.73 3.41
N HIS A 58 9.71 18.04 4.58
CA HIS A 58 9.40 17.07 5.64
C HIS A 58 7.91 17.00 5.96
N GLU A 59 7.07 17.54 5.07
CA GLU A 59 5.64 17.67 5.29
C GLU A 59 5.02 16.31 5.66
N PRO A 60 4.12 16.26 6.67
CA PRO A 60 3.45 17.40 7.30
C PRO A 60 4.29 18.18 8.33
N ALA A 61 5.51 17.74 8.66
CA ALA A 61 6.37 18.47 9.56
C ALA A 61 6.85 19.80 8.94
N HIS A 62 6.66 20.97 9.55
CA HIS A 62 6.02 21.22 10.84
C HIS A 62 4.66 21.93 10.75
N ALA A 63 4.29 22.49 9.60
CA ALA A 63 3.09 23.29 9.45
C ALA A 63 1.80 22.49 9.76
N GLY A 64 1.75 21.19 9.44
CA GLY A 64 0.63 20.32 9.77
C GLY A 64 0.46 20.02 11.27
N TYR A 65 1.44 20.41 12.10
CA TYR A 65 1.42 20.27 13.55
C TYR A 65 1.08 21.58 14.29
N VAL A 66 0.77 22.65 13.56
CA VAL A 66 0.27 23.90 14.16
C VAL A 66 -1.21 23.72 14.52
N GLY A 67 -1.56 24.05 15.75
CA GLY A 67 -2.92 23.91 16.29
C GLY A 67 -2.95 23.80 17.81
N ALA A 68 -4.12 24.03 18.41
CA ALA A 68 -4.31 23.86 19.86
C ALA A 68 -3.81 22.51 20.34
N GLY A 69 -3.11 22.46 21.48
CA GLY A 69 -2.53 21.23 22.04
C GLY A 69 -1.26 20.69 21.34
N MET A 70 -0.72 21.40 20.33
CA MET A 70 0.57 21.10 19.68
C MET A 70 1.40 22.39 19.45
N LEU A 71 1.76 22.74 18.20
CA LEU A 71 2.57 23.93 17.91
C LEU A 71 1.70 25.19 17.81
N HIS A 72 2.24 26.30 18.31
CA HIS A 72 1.70 27.64 18.08
C HIS A 72 2.19 28.23 16.75
N ALA A 73 3.41 27.88 16.34
CA ALA A 73 3.98 28.29 15.07
C ALA A 73 4.94 27.24 14.49
N ALA A 74 5.02 27.20 13.17
CA ALA A 74 6.00 26.46 12.39
C ALA A 74 6.76 27.43 11.48
N VAL A 75 8.09 27.48 11.64
CA VAL A 75 9.00 28.31 10.83
C VAL A 75 9.61 27.45 9.74
N VAL A 76 9.31 27.73 8.49
CA VAL A 76 9.68 26.88 7.36
C VAL A 76 10.71 27.60 6.50
N GLY A 77 11.91 27.01 6.38
CA GLY A 77 12.94 27.48 5.45
C GLY A 77 12.80 26.86 4.07
N ASP A 78 13.73 27.19 3.17
CA ASP A 78 13.85 26.51 1.87
C ASP A 78 13.97 24.99 2.03
N VAL A 79 13.74 24.24 0.94
CA VAL A 79 13.81 22.77 0.97
C VAL A 79 15.16 22.31 1.52
N PHE A 80 15.12 21.53 2.62
CA PHE A 80 16.27 21.02 3.38
C PHE A 80 17.25 22.09 3.90
N THR A 81 16.81 23.34 4.03
CA THR A 81 17.63 24.45 4.52
C THR A 81 16.97 25.13 5.72
N SER A 82 17.71 25.31 6.81
CA SER A 82 17.20 26.02 8.01
C SER A 82 16.58 27.38 7.65
N PRO A 83 15.47 27.79 8.29
CA PRO A 83 14.95 29.16 8.16
C PRO A 83 15.95 30.16 8.72
N SER A 84 15.78 31.43 8.33
CA SER A 84 16.59 32.55 8.83
C SER A 84 16.25 32.89 10.29
N VAL A 85 17.20 33.55 10.96
CA VAL A 85 17.01 34.11 12.31
C VAL A 85 15.77 35.02 12.37
N ASP A 86 15.61 35.88 11.38
CA ASP A 86 14.51 36.86 11.34
C ASP A 86 13.14 36.18 11.22
N ALA A 87 13.04 35.09 10.44
CA ALA A 87 11.79 34.32 10.35
C ALA A 87 11.43 33.65 11.69
N VAL A 88 12.43 33.11 12.41
CA VAL A 88 12.22 32.55 13.75
C VAL A 88 11.81 33.64 14.75
N LEU A 89 12.46 34.80 14.70
CA LEU A 89 12.14 35.93 15.56
C LEU A 89 10.73 36.48 15.27
N ALA A 90 10.34 36.56 14.00
CA ALA A 90 8.99 36.94 13.58
C ALA A 90 7.94 35.99 14.16
N ALA A 91 8.20 34.67 14.14
CA ALA A 91 7.31 33.69 14.78
C ALA A 91 7.21 33.91 16.29
N ILE A 92 8.34 34.11 16.99
CA ILE A 92 8.34 34.38 18.44
C ILE A 92 7.50 35.62 18.74
N HIS A 93 7.71 36.73 18.04
CA HIS A 93 6.92 37.95 18.23
C HIS A 93 5.44 37.76 17.90
N ALA A 94 5.12 36.97 16.87
CA ALA A 94 3.76 36.72 16.45
C ALA A 94 2.97 35.93 17.50
N VAL A 95 3.59 34.93 18.15
CA VAL A 95 2.85 33.96 18.98
C VAL A 95 3.15 33.97 20.47
N ALA A 96 4.26 34.57 20.92
CA ALA A 96 4.61 34.60 22.33
C ALA A 96 3.98 35.79 23.07
N GLY A 97 4.03 35.71 24.40
CA GLY A 97 3.67 36.78 25.33
C GLY A 97 4.61 36.76 26.55
N PRO A 98 4.24 37.40 27.68
CA PRO A 98 5.08 37.43 28.89
C PRO A 98 5.42 36.04 29.46
N SER A 99 4.58 35.03 29.19
CA SER A 99 4.81 33.63 29.57
C SER A 99 5.97 32.97 28.82
N GLY A 100 6.45 33.58 27.73
CA GLY A 100 7.61 33.13 26.96
C GLY A 100 7.31 32.13 25.85
N ALA A 101 8.38 31.58 25.28
CA ALA A 101 8.35 30.63 24.18
C ALA A 101 9.34 29.47 24.37
N ILE A 102 9.01 28.32 23.80
CA ILE A 102 9.90 27.16 23.67
C ILE A 102 10.13 26.89 22.21
N LEU A 103 11.40 26.78 21.83
CA LEU A 103 11.83 26.37 20.51
C LEU A 103 12.19 24.88 20.54
N ILE A 104 11.39 24.04 19.88
CA ILE A 104 11.71 22.63 19.65
C ILE A 104 12.53 22.54 18.37
N VAL A 105 13.81 22.17 18.47
CA VAL A 105 14.79 22.28 17.39
C VAL A 105 15.35 20.90 17.05
N LYS A 106 15.22 20.46 15.80
CA LYS A 106 15.90 19.24 15.31
C LYS A 106 17.41 19.48 15.34
N ASN A 107 18.21 18.50 15.75
CA ASN A 107 19.66 18.67 15.94
C ASN A 107 20.44 18.69 14.59
N TYR A 108 20.26 19.76 13.82
CA TYR A 108 21.07 20.12 12.67
C TYR A 108 21.78 21.44 12.94
N THR A 109 22.98 21.60 12.40
CA THR A 109 23.82 22.77 12.69
C THR A 109 23.14 24.07 12.29
N GLY A 110 22.54 24.14 11.09
CA GLY A 110 21.81 25.32 10.62
C GLY A 110 20.66 25.69 11.56
N ASP A 111 19.80 24.72 11.88
CA ASP A 111 18.66 24.90 12.78
C ASP A 111 19.12 25.40 14.16
N ARG A 112 20.15 24.78 14.75
CA ARG A 112 20.68 25.17 16.06
C ARG A 112 21.22 26.59 16.10
N LEU A 113 21.93 27.02 15.07
CA LEU A 113 22.51 28.36 15.00
C LEU A 113 21.42 29.42 14.82
N ASN A 114 20.50 29.21 13.87
CA ASN A 114 19.46 30.19 13.56
C ASN A 114 18.44 30.33 14.71
N PHE A 115 17.92 29.23 15.24
CA PHE A 115 17.00 29.26 16.38
C PHE A 115 17.71 29.70 17.66
N GLY A 116 18.97 29.34 17.83
CA GLY A 116 19.81 29.78 18.95
C GLY A 116 19.94 31.29 19.00
N LEU A 117 20.35 31.91 17.90
CA LEU A 117 20.50 33.36 17.81
C LEU A 117 19.15 34.08 17.95
N ALA A 118 18.07 33.55 17.35
CA ALA A 118 16.74 34.12 17.51
C ALA A 118 16.26 34.10 18.97
N ALA A 119 16.55 33.03 19.73
CA ALA A 119 16.24 32.95 21.15
C ALA A 119 17.02 33.99 21.97
N GLU A 120 18.32 34.17 21.70
CA GLU A 120 19.12 35.20 22.38
C GLU A 120 18.59 36.62 22.11
N ILE A 121 18.22 36.92 20.86
CA ILE A 121 17.62 38.21 20.49
C ILE A 121 16.27 38.39 21.18
N ALA A 122 15.41 37.37 21.21
CA ALA A 122 14.11 37.42 21.88
C ALA A 122 14.25 37.65 23.39
N ARG A 123 15.20 36.98 24.06
CA ARG A 123 15.51 37.21 25.48
C ARG A 123 16.00 38.63 25.74
N ALA A 124 16.90 39.14 24.89
CA ALA A 124 17.36 40.53 24.98
C ALA A 124 16.20 41.53 24.78
N GLY A 125 15.21 41.17 23.97
CA GLY A 125 13.94 41.89 23.78
C GLY A 125 12.90 41.69 24.88
N GLY A 126 13.20 40.91 25.94
CA GLY A 126 12.33 40.71 27.09
C GLY A 126 11.32 39.56 26.98
N ILE A 127 11.42 38.70 25.97
CA ILE A 127 10.59 37.48 25.84
C ILE A 127 11.39 36.29 26.35
N PRO A 128 11.02 35.68 27.51
CA PRO A 128 11.66 34.47 28.00
C PRO A 128 11.60 33.37 26.94
N THR A 129 12.74 32.81 26.54
CA THR A 129 12.79 31.83 25.45
C THR A 129 13.70 30.65 25.81
N GLU A 130 13.16 29.43 25.78
CA GLU A 130 13.89 28.18 26.01
C GLU A 130 14.10 27.41 24.71
N ILE A 131 15.17 26.61 24.63
CA ILE A 131 15.46 25.76 23.46
C ILE A 131 15.58 24.31 23.90
N VAL A 132 14.80 23.44 23.27
CA VAL A 132 14.87 21.99 23.42
C VAL A 132 15.36 21.40 22.12
N VAL A 133 16.56 20.81 22.15
CA VAL A 133 17.15 20.14 20.99
C VAL A 133 16.75 18.68 20.98
N VAL A 134 16.22 18.19 19.86
CA VAL A 134 15.86 16.78 19.66
C VAL A 134 16.96 16.09 18.86
N ALA A 135 17.53 15.03 19.42
CA ALA A 135 18.67 14.26 18.90
C ALA A 135 18.41 12.75 19.03
N ASP A 136 17.27 12.31 18.47
CA ASP A 136 16.70 10.98 18.64
C ASP A 136 17.30 9.92 17.70
N ASP A 137 17.99 10.30 16.63
CA ASP A 137 18.58 9.34 15.68
C ASP A 137 19.68 8.46 16.35
N VAL A 138 19.62 7.15 16.12
CA VAL A 138 20.61 6.18 16.64
C VAL A 138 21.62 5.70 15.60
N ALA A 139 21.49 6.12 14.34
CA ALA A 139 22.35 5.63 13.25
C ALA A 139 23.84 5.93 13.44
N LEU A 140 24.17 7.04 14.10
CA LEU A 140 25.53 7.57 14.16
C LEU A 140 26.24 7.34 15.51
N ARG A 141 25.65 6.55 16.42
CA ARG A 141 26.13 6.40 17.81
C ARG A 141 27.56 5.88 17.94
N GLU A 142 27.99 5.07 16.98
CA GLU A 142 29.38 4.55 16.95
C GLU A 142 30.38 5.56 16.37
N ARG A 143 29.90 6.62 15.70
CA ARG A 143 30.73 7.59 14.97
C ARG A 143 30.77 8.96 15.64
N VAL A 144 29.70 9.37 16.31
CA VAL A 144 29.58 10.68 16.96
C VAL A 144 28.93 10.57 18.34
N PRO A 145 29.26 11.49 19.27
CA PRO A 145 28.58 11.58 20.57
C PRO A 145 27.06 11.79 20.44
N LYS A 146 26.30 11.42 21.48
CA LYS A 146 24.83 11.56 21.54
C LYS A 146 24.37 12.96 21.14
N GLU A 147 25.08 13.98 21.60
CA GLU A 147 24.78 15.41 21.43
C GLU A 147 24.92 15.88 19.98
N ARG A 148 25.51 15.05 19.10
CA ARG A 148 25.64 15.29 17.66
C ARG A 148 24.73 14.40 16.82
N SER A 149 23.89 13.58 17.45
CA SER A 149 22.91 12.75 16.73
C SER A 149 21.85 13.63 16.09
N ARG A 150 21.39 13.28 14.89
CA ARG A 150 20.36 14.03 14.16
C ARG A 150 19.02 14.02 14.90
N GLY A 151 18.21 15.05 14.68
CA GLY A 151 16.80 15.09 15.10
C GLY A 151 15.89 14.69 13.96
N ILE A 152 15.10 13.63 14.11
CA ILE A 152 14.25 13.07 13.05
C ILE A 152 12.82 12.83 13.57
N ALA A 153 12.14 11.75 13.16
CA ALA A 153 10.70 11.55 13.36
C ALA A 153 10.23 11.60 14.82
N GLY A 154 11.07 11.26 15.80
CA GLY A 154 10.73 11.35 17.23
C GLY A 154 10.41 12.77 17.68
N THR A 155 10.89 13.79 16.95
CA THR A 155 10.57 15.21 17.16
C THR A 155 9.06 15.47 17.20
N VAL A 156 8.26 14.76 16.40
CA VAL A 156 6.79 14.94 16.35
C VAL A 156 6.14 14.59 17.69
N LEU A 157 6.65 13.58 18.40
CA LEU A 157 6.18 13.21 19.73
C LEU A 157 6.50 14.30 20.77
N ILE A 158 7.64 14.98 20.59
CA ILE A 158 8.06 16.08 21.47
C ILE A 158 7.15 17.30 21.28
N HIS A 159 6.75 17.60 20.04
CA HIS A 159 5.74 18.63 19.76
C HIS A 159 4.45 18.35 20.50
N LYS A 160 3.99 17.09 20.47
CA LYS A 160 2.74 16.69 21.12
C LYS A 160 2.79 16.86 22.63
N ILE A 161 3.88 16.43 23.26
CA ILE A 161 4.09 16.53 24.71
C ILE A 161 4.21 17.99 25.15
N ALA A 162 5.05 18.77 24.46
CA ALA A 162 5.25 20.18 24.79
C ALA A 162 3.97 21.00 24.59
N GLY A 163 3.28 20.79 23.47
CA GLY A 163 2.04 21.49 23.15
C GLY A 163 0.90 21.18 24.12
N ALA A 164 0.74 19.91 24.52
CA ALA A 164 -0.27 19.52 25.50
C ALA A 164 -0.04 20.22 26.85
N LEU A 165 1.20 20.22 27.36
CA LEU A 165 1.53 20.91 28.62
C LEU A 165 1.36 22.43 28.51
N ALA A 166 1.73 23.02 27.39
CA ALA A 166 1.54 24.45 27.14
C ALA A 166 0.05 24.83 27.14
N GLU A 167 -0.80 24.01 26.50
CA GLU A 167 -2.25 24.20 26.46
C GLU A 167 -2.91 24.03 27.85
N GLN A 168 -2.32 23.21 28.72
CA GLN A 168 -2.71 23.11 30.13
C GLN A 168 -2.30 24.33 30.99
N GLY A 169 -1.61 25.31 30.40
CA GLY A 169 -1.19 26.53 31.09
C GLY A 169 0.03 26.34 31.99
N GLN A 170 0.85 25.31 31.75
CA GLN A 170 2.06 25.06 32.53
C GLN A 170 3.13 26.13 32.29
N SER A 171 4.03 26.27 33.27
CA SER A 171 5.13 27.26 33.18
C SER A 171 6.17 26.90 32.11
N LEU A 172 6.89 27.91 31.60
CA LEU A 172 7.96 27.74 30.61
C LEU A 172 8.97 26.66 31.03
N ASN A 173 9.38 26.68 32.30
CA ASN A 173 10.35 25.71 32.83
C ASN A 173 9.77 24.28 32.87
N ALA A 174 8.52 24.13 33.28
CA ALA A 174 7.86 22.82 33.34
C ALA A 174 7.73 22.21 31.94
N VAL A 175 7.25 22.99 30.96
CA VAL A 175 7.11 22.53 29.57
C VAL A 175 8.49 22.20 28.98
N ALA A 176 9.51 23.03 29.20
CA ALA A 176 10.87 22.78 28.71
C ALA A 176 11.48 21.52 29.34
N THR A 177 11.29 21.31 30.64
CA THR A 177 11.79 20.12 31.36
C THR A 177 11.14 18.84 30.83
N ALA A 178 9.82 18.82 30.68
CA ALA A 178 9.11 17.66 30.15
C ALA A 178 9.52 17.35 28.71
N ALA A 179 9.65 18.38 27.86
CA ALA A 179 10.08 18.23 26.48
C ALA A 179 11.53 17.71 26.37
N ARG A 180 12.47 18.19 27.21
CA ARG A 180 13.85 17.67 27.28
C ARG A 180 13.85 16.20 27.72
N THR A 181 13.14 15.86 28.79
CA THR A 181 13.04 14.48 29.29
C THR A 181 12.44 13.53 28.24
N ALA A 182 11.43 13.99 27.50
CA ALA A 182 10.87 13.23 26.40
C ALA A 182 11.88 13.04 25.26
N ALA A 183 12.53 14.12 24.81
CA ALA A 183 13.55 14.08 23.76
C ALA A 183 14.72 13.17 24.12
N ASP A 184 15.16 13.17 25.38
CA ASP A 184 16.24 12.32 25.88
C ASP A 184 15.89 10.83 25.90
N SER A 185 14.61 10.48 25.88
CA SER A 185 14.10 9.10 25.90
C SER A 185 13.65 8.57 24.52
N ALA A 186 13.51 9.46 23.52
CA ALA A 186 13.14 9.07 22.17
C ALA A 186 14.35 8.50 21.41
N ARG A 187 14.14 7.41 20.68
CA ARG A 187 15.16 6.75 19.86
C ARG A 187 14.56 6.41 18.51
N THR A 188 15.25 6.77 17.43
CA THR A 188 14.76 6.58 16.07
C THR A 188 15.83 5.99 15.17
N MET A 189 15.46 5.03 14.34
CA MET A 189 16.28 4.53 13.24
C MET A 189 15.51 4.65 11.92
N GLY A 190 16.19 5.06 10.85
CA GLY A 190 15.63 5.12 9.49
C GLY A 190 16.25 4.09 8.54
N VAL A 191 15.57 3.83 7.43
CA VAL A 191 16.11 3.11 6.27
C VAL A 191 15.55 3.70 4.99
N ALA A 192 16.39 3.87 3.99
CA ALA A 192 16.01 4.33 2.65
C ALA A 192 16.21 3.20 1.62
N LEU A 193 15.24 3.06 0.71
CA LEU A 193 15.29 2.14 -0.43
C LEU A 193 15.64 2.88 -1.74
N GLY A 194 15.83 4.19 -1.66
CA GLY A 194 16.09 5.06 -2.80
C GLY A 194 16.15 6.51 -2.37
N ALA A 195 16.62 7.37 -3.26
CA ALA A 195 16.76 8.80 -3.01
C ALA A 195 15.50 9.60 -3.30
N CYS A 196 15.38 10.76 -2.66
CA CYS A 196 14.48 11.82 -3.11
C CYS A 196 15.21 12.84 -3.98
N THR A 197 14.44 13.60 -4.76
CA THR A 197 14.95 14.68 -5.61
C THR A 197 14.58 16.04 -5.00
N ILE A 198 15.57 16.91 -4.77
CA ILE A 198 15.30 18.29 -4.35
C ILE A 198 14.79 19.09 -5.55
N PRO A 199 13.64 19.80 -5.47
CA PRO A 199 13.05 20.53 -6.59
C PRO A 199 14.02 21.49 -7.31
N ALA A 200 14.82 22.26 -6.55
CA ALA A 200 15.76 23.22 -7.11
C ALA A 200 17.00 22.56 -7.75
N VAL A 201 17.33 21.32 -7.38
CA VAL A 201 18.52 20.60 -7.86
C VAL A 201 18.17 19.72 -9.07
N GLY A 202 16.98 19.10 -9.07
CA GLY A 202 16.44 18.36 -10.22
C GLY A 202 17.04 16.97 -10.48
N VAL A 203 18.06 16.56 -9.71
CA VAL A 203 18.66 15.22 -9.72
C VAL A 203 18.51 14.54 -8.34
N PRO A 204 18.56 13.19 -8.27
CA PRO A 204 18.51 12.47 -7.00
C PRO A 204 19.61 12.92 -6.03
N SER A 205 19.27 12.98 -4.73
CA SER A 205 20.20 13.42 -3.67
C SER A 205 21.37 12.47 -3.43
N PHE A 206 21.19 11.18 -3.73
CA PHE A 206 22.22 10.14 -3.69
C PHE A 206 21.83 9.00 -4.65
N GLU A 207 22.73 8.03 -4.82
CA GLU A 207 22.51 6.83 -5.64
C GLU A 207 22.62 5.56 -4.79
N LEU A 208 21.72 4.60 -5.07
CA LEU A 208 21.71 3.22 -4.59
C LEU A 208 21.52 2.30 -5.80
N GLY A 209 22.14 1.11 -5.78
CA GLY A 209 21.90 0.07 -6.78
C GLY A 209 20.47 -0.50 -6.73
N ASP A 210 20.07 -1.22 -7.78
CA ASP A 210 18.70 -1.77 -7.94
C ASP A 210 18.25 -2.69 -6.78
N ASP A 211 19.20 -3.35 -6.11
CA ASP A 211 18.95 -4.21 -4.95
C ASP A 211 19.53 -3.65 -3.65
N GLU A 212 19.92 -2.38 -3.60
CA GLU A 212 20.62 -1.76 -2.46
C GLU A 212 19.68 -0.88 -1.61
N ILE A 213 19.85 -0.96 -0.28
CA ILE A 213 19.19 -0.12 0.72
C ILE A 213 20.24 0.50 1.64
N GLU A 214 19.91 1.62 2.28
CA GLU A 214 20.80 2.31 3.22
C GLU A 214 20.15 2.50 4.59
N PHE A 215 20.74 1.88 5.62
CA PHE A 215 20.31 2.04 7.01
C PHE A 215 20.85 3.34 7.60
N GLY A 216 20.02 4.02 8.37
CA GLY A 216 20.39 5.20 9.11
C GLY A 216 20.60 6.44 8.24
N LEU A 217 20.01 6.48 7.04
CA LEU A 217 20.07 7.64 6.18
C LEU A 217 19.33 8.84 6.82
N GLY A 218 19.88 10.04 6.67
CA GLY A 218 19.31 11.27 7.22
C GLY A 218 18.14 11.80 6.39
N ILE A 219 17.27 12.61 7.01
CA ILE A 219 16.06 13.13 6.35
C ILE A 219 16.37 14.11 5.21
N HIS A 220 17.61 14.59 5.07
CA HIS A 220 18.03 15.46 3.96
C HIS A 220 18.90 14.72 2.93
N GLY A 221 18.98 13.38 2.99
CA GLY A 221 19.84 12.59 2.11
C GLY A 221 21.26 12.37 2.64
N GLU A 222 21.54 12.71 3.90
CA GLU A 222 22.89 12.54 4.46
C GLU A 222 23.25 11.05 4.58
N PRO A 223 24.51 10.67 4.27
CA PRO A 223 24.95 9.28 4.33
C PRO A 223 24.60 8.60 5.65
N GLY A 224 24.17 7.35 5.53
CA GLY A 224 23.75 6.52 6.63
C GLY A 224 24.88 5.78 7.31
N MET A 225 24.49 4.78 8.10
CA MET A 225 25.38 3.89 8.83
C MET A 225 26.04 2.88 7.88
N VAL A 226 25.24 2.24 7.02
CA VAL A 226 25.66 1.14 6.16
C VAL A 226 24.71 0.94 4.98
N ARG A 227 25.27 0.65 3.81
CA ARG A 227 24.55 0.17 2.64
C ARG A 227 24.65 -1.33 2.50
N GLN A 228 23.59 -1.97 2.02
CA GLN A 228 23.56 -3.40 1.81
C GLN A 228 22.46 -3.81 0.82
N LYS A 229 22.42 -5.09 0.47
CA LYS A 229 21.30 -5.64 -0.29
C LYS A 229 19.98 -5.59 0.50
N VAL A 230 18.89 -5.38 -0.21
CA VAL A 230 17.53 -5.45 0.34
C VAL A 230 17.27 -6.84 0.93
N ASP A 231 16.61 -6.85 2.08
CA ASP A 231 16.17 -8.07 2.78
C ASP A 231 14.63 -8.02 2.93
N SER A 232 14.04 -9.05 3.51
CA SER A 232 12.62 -9.04 3.89
C SER A 232 12.30 -7.87 4.82
N ALA A 233 11.07 -7.34 4.70
CA ALA A 233 10.58 -6.27 5.57
C ALA A 233 10.69 -6.62 7.06
N ASP A 234 10.50 -7.90 7.40
CA ASP A 234 10.63 -8.38 8.77
C ASP A 234 12.07 -8.27 9.29
N ALA A 235 13.05 -8.73 8.50
CA ALA A 235 14.47 -8.66 8.87
C ALA A 235 14.97 -7.21 8.99
N ILE A 236 14.53 -6.32 8.08
CA ILE A 236 14.85 -4.89 8.14
C ILE A 236 14.27 -4.26 9.41
N THR A 237 13.00 -4.54 9.72
CA THR A 237 12.30 -4.03 10.91
C THR A 237 12.98 -4.49 12.20
N ASP A 238 13.33 -5.77 12.29
CA ASP A 238 13.99 -6.37 13.45
C ASP A 238 15.33 -5.70 13.72
N ARG A 239 16.15 -5.50 12.68
CA ARG A 239 17.44 -4.85 12.80
C ARG A 239 17.32 -3.40 13.27
N MET A 240 16.37 -2.65 12.73
CA MET A 240 16.14 -1.26 13.15
C MET A 240 15.75 -1.20 14.62
N LEU A 241 14.85 -2.08 15.06
CA LEU A 241 14.43 -2.16 16.44
C LEU A 241 15.55 -2.63 17.37
N ASP A 242 16.41 -3.56 16.96
CA ASP A 242 17.59 -3.95 17.75
C ASP A 242 18.47 -2.74 18.08
N LEU A 243 18.73 -1.88 17.09
CA LEU A 243 19.56 -0.68 17.27
C LEU A 243 18.87 0.36 18.16
N VAL A 244 17.56 0.55 17.97
CA VAL A 244 16.73 1.44 18.81
C VAL A 244 16.70 0.98 20.26
N LEU A 245 16.45 -0.32 20.50
CA LEU A 245 16.35 -0.89 21.85
C LEU A 245 17.70 -0.92 22.57
N LYS A 246 18.78 -1.23 21.84
CA LYS A 246 20.15 -1.20 22.37
C LYS A 246 20.55 0.17 22.90
N ASP A 247 20.20 1.26 22.20
CA ASP A 247 20.52 2.63 22.61
C ASP A 247 19.53 3.21 23.64
N GLY A 248 18.27 2.75 23.62
CA GLY A 248 17.23 3.23 24.53
C GLY A 248 17.35 2.73 25.96
N GLY A 249 17.97 1.57 26.18
CA GLY A 249 18.20 1.03 27.53
C GLY A 249 16.89 0.74 28.29
N TYR A 250 15.86 0.27 27.60
CA TYR A 250 14.56 -0.03 28.18
C TYR A 250 14.66 -1.17 29.21
N GLY A 251 14.10 -0.96 30.40
CA GLY A 251 14.03 -2.00 31.44
C GLY A 251 13.01 -3.10 31.12
N ASP A 252 13.02 -4.16 31.93
CA ASP A 252 12.04 -5.24 31.83
C ASP A 252 10.61 -4.70 31.93
N ALA A 253 9.72 -5.18 31.04
CA ALA A 253 8.32 -4.75 30.97
C ALA A 253 8.10 -3.23 30.82
N ALA A 254 9.09 -2.49 30.29
CA ALA A 254 8.94 -1.07 30.04
C ALA A 254 7.76 -0.79 29.08
N ARG A 255 7.01 0.25 29.41
CA ARG A 255 5.92 0.77 28.58
C ARG A 255 6.49 1.74 27.55
N VAL A 256 6.06 1.59 26.30
CA VAL A 256 6.57 2.39 25.18
C VAL A 256 5.45 2.87 24.27
N ALA A 257 5.71 3.97 23.57
CA ALA A 257 4.96 4.37 22.39
C ALA A 257 5.82 4.22 21.13
N LEU A 258 5.19 3.79 20.03
CA LEU A 258 5.83 3.44 18.77
C LEU A 258 5.37 4.37 17.64
N LEU A 259 6.31 4.94 16.90
CA LEU A 259 6.06 5.73 15.70
C LEU A 259 6.66 5.04 14.48
N ILE A 260 5.84 4.65 13.50
CA ILE A 260 6.30 4.10 12.22
C ILE A 260 6.07 5.18 11.17
N ASN A 261 7.13 5.88 10.81
CA ASN A 261 7.08 7.05 9.97
C ASN A 261 7.51 6.74 8.54
N ASN A 262 6.67 7.08 7.58
CA ASN A 262 6.95 7.05 6.15
C ASN A 262 7.82 8.24 5.74
N LEU A 263 8.91 7.98 5.00
CA LEU A 263 9.76 9.02 4.44
C LEU A 263 9.19 9.66 3.17
N GLY A 264 8.04 9.19 2.70
CA GLY A 264 7.19 9.80 1.68
C GLY A 264 6.84 8.86 0.53
N GLY A 265 7.79 8.01 0.12
CA GLY A 265 7.65 7.11 -1.02
C GLY A 265 7.16 5.69 -0.70
N THR A 266 6.84 5.39 0.57
CA THR A 266 6.40 4.04 1.00
C THR A 266 4.87 3.93 1.02
N THR A 267 4.34 2.82 0.52
CA THR A 267 2.89 2.58 0.44
C THR A 267 2.26 2.21 1.78
N GLN A 268 0.94 2.40 1.92
CA GLN A 268 0.20 1.97 3.12
C GLN A 268 0.23 0.45 3.34
N MET A 269 0.34 -0.33 2.27
CA MET A 269 0.51 -1.78 2.35
C MET A 269 1.83 -2.13 3.06
N GLU A 270 2.92 -1.52 2.63
CA GLU A 270 4.25 -1.74 3.21
C GLU A 270 4.30 -1.27 4.67
N LEU A 271 3.75 -0.09 4.98
CA LEU A 271 3.65 0.39 6.37
C LEU A 271 2.87 -0.57 7.27
N SER A 272 1.81 -1.20 6.74
CA SER A 272 1.03 -2.20 7.48
C SER A 272 1.83 -3.49 7.75
N ILE A 273 2.66 -3.91 6.80
CA ILE A 273 3.58 -5.06 6.96
C ILE A 273 4.62 -4.74 8.05
N ILE A 274 5.23 -3.55 8.00
CA ILE A 274 6.19 -3.07 9.00
C ILE A 274 5.53 -2.98 10.38
N ALA A 275 4.32 -2.42 10.47
CA ALA A 275 3.58 -2.31 11.73
C ALA A 275 3.26 -3.66 12.35
N ARG A 276 2.84 -4.64 11.54
CA ARG A 276 2.65 -6.02 11.99
C ARG A 276 3.92 -6.56 12.64
N ARG A 277 5.08 -6.42 11.99
CA ARG A 277 6.33 -6.94 12.55
C ARG A 277 6.81 -6.15 13.76
N ALA A 278 6.83 -4.82 13.70
CA ALA A 278 7.33 -3.98 14.79
C ALA A 278 6.57 -4.20 16.10
N LEU A 279 5.23 -4.29 16.03
CA LEU A 279 4.40 -4.59 17.20
C LEU A 279 4.66 -5.99 17.76
N ALA A 280 4.81 -7.00 16.90
CA ALA A 280 5.14 -8.36 17.33
C ALA A 280 6.52 -8.41 18.00
N TYR A 281 7.52 -7.80 17.37
CA TYR A 281 8.89 -7.77 17.84
C TYR A 281 9.05 -7.12 19.22
N LEU A 282 8.44 -5.94 19.44
CA LEU A 282 8.49 -5.27 20.74
C LEU A 282 7.85 -6.13 21.85
N ARG A 283 6.73 -6.81 21.54
CA ARG A 283 6.06 -7.74 22.48
C ARG A 283 6.90 -8.99 22.76
N GLU A 284 7.57 -9.54 21.74
CA GLU A 284 8.53 -10.66 21.88
C GLU A 284 9.70 -10.29 22.79
N ARG A 285 10.12 -9.01 22.79
CA ARG A 285 11.13 -8.45 23.71
C ARG A 285 10.58 -8.08 25.10
N GLY A 286 9.31 -8.38 25.38
CA GLY A 286 8.68 -8.15 26.68
C GLY A 286 8.24 -6.70 26.93
N LEU A 287 8.26 -5.82 25.94
CA LEU A 287 7.81 -4.43 26.07
C LEU A 287 6.29 -4.32 25.95
N VAL A 288 5.72 -3.37 26.70
CA VAL A 288 4.29 -3.05 26.62
C VAL A 288 4.10 -1.86 25.69
N VAL A 289 3.66 -2.12 24.45
CA VAL A 289 3.35 -1.05 23.50
C VAL A 289 1.97 -0.47 23.86
N GLU A 290 1.98 0.73 24.43
CA GLU A 290 0.77 1.43 24.89
C GLU A 290 0.11 2.21 23.77
N ARG A 291 0.92 2.85 22.91
CA ARG A 291 0.48 3.61 21.75
C ARG A 291 1.29 3.25 20.52
N ALA A 292 0.65 3.27 19.36
CA ALA A 292 1.35 3.18 18.10
C ALA A 292 0.69 4.00 17.00
N TRP A 293 1.51 4.54 16.10
CA TRP A 293 1.08 5.25 14.91
C TRP A 293 1.86 4.78 13.70
N ALA A 294 1.23 4.76 12.54
CA ALA A 294 1.86 4.47 11.26
C ALA A 294 1.35 5.44 10.19
N GLY A 295 2.25 6.10 9.47
CA GLY A 295 1.88 7.06 8.42
C GLY A 295 3.02 8.01 8.04
N THR A 296 2.72 9.00 7.20
CA THR A 296 3.66 10.06 6.84
C THR A 296 3.57 11.18 7.87
N LEU A 297 4.57 11.28 8.74
CA LEU A 297 4.56 12.20 9.88
C LEU A 297 5.75 13.17 9.84
N LEU A 298 6.90 12.72 9.37
CA LEU A 298 8.05 13.56 9.07
C LEU A 298 8.73 12.96 7.84
N SER A 299 8.34 13.44 6.67
CA SER A 299 8.82 12.89 5.39
C SER A 299 10.25 13.34 5.07
N ALA A 300 10.76 12.88 3.94
CA ALA A 300 11.94 13.39 3.26
C ALA A 300 11.60 13.46 1.76
N LEU A 301 10.67 14.37 1.43
CA LEU A 301 10.03 14.49 0.12
C LEU A 301 9.39 13.15 -0.32
N GLU A 302 9.74 12.62 -1.49
CA GLU A 302 9.25 11.34 -2.03
C GLU A 302 10.14 10.13 -1.69
N MET A 303 11.04 10.24 -0.70
CA MET A 303 12.02 9.19 -0.42
C MET A 303 11.33 7.86 -0.08
N PRO A 304 11.56 6.78 -0.85
CA PRO A 304 11.06 5.45 -0.50
C PRO A 304 11.86 4.94 0.69
N GLY A 305 11.17 4.64 1.79
CA GLY A 305 11.79 4.34 3.07
C GLY A 305 10.89 4.64 4.26
N PHE A 306 11.34 4.21 5.42
CA PHE A 306 10.63 4.43 6.67
C PHE A 306 11.59 4.60 7.85
N SER A 307 11.06 5.09 8.95
CA SER A 307 11.75 5.17 10.23
C SER A 307 10.88 4.64 11.35
N ILE A 308 11.51 4.12 12.40
CA ILE A 308 10.85 3.66 13.60
C ILE A 308 11.38 4.47 14.77
N SER A 309 10.49 5.17 15.48
CA SER A 309 10.79 5.81 16.76
C SER A 309 10.15 5.04 17.91
N VAL A 310 10.89 4.85 19.00
CA VAL A 310 10.39 4.32 20.26
C VAL A 310 10.68 5.34 21.36
N ILE A 311 9.67 5.65 22.17
CA ILE A 311 9.80 6.50 23.36
C ILE A 311 9.27 5.74 24.57
N ALA A 312 9.97 5.81 25.70
CA ALA A 312 9.45 5.29 26.96
C ALA A 312 8.24 6.12 27.40
N VAL A 313 7.24 5.50 28.03
CA VAL A 313 6.05 6.22 28.51
C VAL A 313 5.69 5.80 29.93
N ASP A 314 5.17 6.76 30.67
CA ASP A 314 4.48 6.62 31.96
C ASP A 314 3.06 7.19 31.81
N ASP A 315 2.29 7.20 32.90
CA ASP A 315 0.90 7.66 32.85
C ASP A 315 0.80 9.14 32.47
N GLU A 316 1.68 10.00 33.01
CA GLU A 316 1.73 11.42 32.67
C GLU A 316 2.01 11.63 31.18
N ARG A 317 3.02 10.95 30.62
CA ARG A 317 3.34 11.08 29.19
C ARG A 317 2.24 10.52 28.29
N LEU A 318 1.54 9.47 28.71
CA LEU A 318 0.39 8.95 27.97
C LEU A 318 -0.76 9.96 27.95
N GLU A 319 -1.07 10.60 29.08
CA GLU A 319 -2.09 11.67 29.13
C GLU A 319 -1.74 12.82 28.18
N LEU A 320 -0.46 13.20 28.10
CA LEU A 320 0.00 14.25 27.18
C LEU A 320 -0.07 13.83 25.71
N LEU A 321 0.27 12.58 25.39
CA LEU A 321 0.13 12.03 24.03
C LEU A 321 -1.33 11.93 23.60
N ASP A 322 -2.22 11.59 24.54
CA ASP A 322 -3.67 11.46 24.31
C ASP A 322 -4.41 12.80 24.30
N TRP A 323 -3.79 13.88 24.82
CA TRP A 323 -4.41 15.20 24.91
C TRP A 323 -4.97 15.67 23.57
N ALA A 324 -6.18 16.23 23.56
CA ALA A 324 -6.83 16.67 22.34
C ALA A 324 -6.01 17.75 21.63
N THR A 325 -6.00 17.72 20.29
CA THR A 325 -5.33 18.73 19.48
C THR A 325 -6.13 19.05 18.23
N GLN A 326 -5.99 20.28 17.74
CA GLN A 326 -6.54 20.75 16.46
C GLN A 326 -5.50 20.67 15.32
N ALA A 327 -4.28 20.21 15.58
CA ALA A 327 -3.29 19.99 14.55
C ALA A 327 -3.77 18.91 13.55
N SER A 328 -3.93 19.29 12.28
CA SER A 328 -4.59 18.46 11.27
C SER A 328 -3.84 17.18 10.92
N SER A 329 -2.52 17.17 11.13
CA SER A 329 -1.66 16.04 10.78
C SER A 329 -1.33 15.12 11.96
N TRP A 330 -1.90 15.37 13.14
CA TRP A 330 -1.79 14.42 14.26
C TRP A 330 -2.87 13.34 14.15
N PRO A 331 -2.52 12.05 14.00
CA PRO A 331 -3.46 10.96 13.72
C PRO A 331 -4.35 10.55 14.93
N GLY A 332 -4.34 11.32 16.02
CA GLY A 332 -5.09 11.03 17.25
C GLY A 332 -4.29 10.24 18.28
N PRO A 333 -4.94 9.65 19.30
CA PRO A 333 -4.26 9.16 20.50
C PRO A 333 -3.38 7.93 20.27
N GLY A 334 -3.53 7.19 19.16
CA GLY A 334 -2.69 6.02 18.86
C GLY A 334 -2.99 4.77 19.69
N ILE A 335 -4.20 4.66 20.24
CA ILE A 335 -4.64 3.51 21.03
C ILE A 335 -4.67 2.26 20.14
N ILE A 336 -3.99 1.21 20.59
CA ILE A 336 -3.95 -0.09 19.91
C ILE A 336 -4.58 -1.20 20.75
N PRO A 337 -5.12 -2.27 20.12
CA PRO A 337 -5.61 -3.42 20.85
C PRO A 337 -4.45 -4.20 21.49
N ARG A 338 -4.67 -4.70 22.71
CA ARG A 338 -3.72 -5.61 23.39
C ARG A 338 -3.53 -6.92 22.62
N THR A 339 -4.60 -7.43 22.03
CA THR A 339 -4.63 -8.66 21.22
C THR A 339 -5.42 -8.42 19.93
N THR A 340 -4.88 -8.87 18.80
CA THR A 340 -5.58 -8.81 17.51
C THR A 340 -6.72 -9.83 17.51
N ALA A 341 -7.93 -9.39 17.17
CA ALA A 341 -9.07 -10.27 17.01
C ALA A 341 -9.10 -10.86 15.59
N THR A 342 -9.17 -12.18 15.48
CA THR A 342 -9.43 -12.89 14.21
C THR A 342 -10.72 -13.67 14.35
N ILE A 343 -11.69 -13.43 13.46
CA ILE A 343 -13.00 -14.09 13.49
C ILE A 343 -13.05 -15.12 12.35
N PRO A 344 -13.37 -16.40 12.62
CA PRO A 344 -13.46 -17.41 11.58
C PRO A 344 -14.61 -17.10 10.62
N ALA A 345 -14.40 -17.35 9.33
CA ALA A 345 -15.45 -17.24 8.33
C ALA A 345 -16.55 -18.27 8.58
N ALA A 346 -17.81 -17.89 8.33
CA ALA A 346 -18.94 -18.81 8.37
C ALA A 346 -18.75 -19.89 7.29
N LYS A 347 -18.96 -21.15 7.65
CA LYS A 347 -18.97 -22.24 6.66
C LYS A 347 -20.29 -22.15 5.89
N PRO A 348 -20.26 -22.04 4.55
CA PRO A 348 -21.49 -22.08 3.77
C PRO A 348 -22.19 -23.43 3.96
N ASP A 349 -23.52 -23.42 3.92
CA ASP A 349 -24.31 -24.65 3.88
C ASP A 349 -23.85 -25.54 2.73
N VAL A 350 -23.77 -26.85 2.99
CA VAL A 350 -23.39 -27.83 1.97
C VAL A 350 -24.41 -27.74 0.84
N VAL A 351 -24.01 -27.14 -0.29
CA VAL A 351 -24.79 -27.20 -1.52
C VAL A 351 -24.93 -28.69 -1.85
N LYS A 352 -26.16 -29.21 -1.84
CA LYS A 352 -26.41 -30.62 -2.17
C LYS A 352 -25.77 -30.90 -3.52
N ASP A 353 -24.79 -31.81 -3.54
CA ASP A 353 -24.11 -32.22 -4.75
C ASP A 353 -25.17 -32.62 -5.79
N VAL A 354 -25.00 -32.17 -7.03
CA VAL A 354 -25.75 -32.70 -8.18
C VAL A 354 -25.23 -34.11 -8.43
N VAL A 355 -25.64 -35.06 -7.58
CA VAL A 355 -25.28 -36.47 -7.70
C VAL A 355 -26.19 -37.05 -8.77
N THR A 356 -25.63 -37.22 -9.96
CA THR A 356 -26.19 -38.03 -11.03
C THR A 356 -25.52 -39.40 -11.00
N SER A 357 -26.20 -40.43 -11.51
CA SER A 357 -25.63 -41.78 -11.64
C SER A 357 -24.32 -41.74 -12.44
N ALA A 358 -23.37 -42.60 -12.09
CA ALA A 358 -22.07 -42.59 -12.76
C ALA A 358 -22.20 -42.82 -14.28
N ASP A 359 -21.49 -42.03 -15.08
CA ASP A 359 -21.43 -42.17 -16.54
C ASP A 359 -19.99 -42.42 -17.02
N SER A 360 -19.84 -43.02 -18.20
CA SER A 360 -18.52 -43.27 -18.81
C SER A 360 -17.80 -41.97 -19.22
N LEU A 361 -18.49 -40.82 -19.21
CA LEU A 361 -17.99 -39.52 -19.64
C LEU A 361 -17.38 -38.70 -18.49
N GLY A 362 -17.65 -39.01 -17.23
CA GLY A 362 -17.03 -38.36 -16.09
C GLY A 362 -15.51 -38.52 -16.06
N ALA A 363 -15.01 -39.70 -16.44
CA ALA A 363 -13.57 -39.94 -16.59
C ALA A 363 -12.96 -39.11 -17.72
N VAL A 364 -13.67 -39.00 -18.85
CA VAL A 364 -13.26 -38.17 -20.00
C VAL A 364 -13.21 -36.69 -19.60
N ALA A 365 -14.23 -36.18 -18.92
CA ALA A 365 -14.32 -34.80 -18.47
C ALA A 365 -13.20 -34.44 -17.47
N ARG A 366 -12.91 -35.31 -16.50
CA ARG A 366 -11.78 -35.12 -15.57
C ARG A 366 -10.45 -35.03 -16.31
N ALA A 367 -10.24 -35.96 -17.23
CA ALA A 367 -8.99 -36.08 -17.92
C ALA A 367 -8.78 -34.92 -18.92
N ALA A 368 -9.86 -34.41 -19.52
CA ALA A 368 -9.87 -33.15 -20.27
C ALA A 368 -9.53 -31.95 -19.36
N ALA A 369 -10.15 -31.84 -18.18
CA ALA A 369 -9.87 -30.75 -17.25
C ALA A 369 -8.40 -30.72 -16.80
N LEU A 370 -7.79 -31.88 -16.50
CA LEU A 370 -6.37 -31.97 -16.18
C LEU A 370 -5.46 -31.49 -17.32
N ALA A 371 -5.83 -31.77 -18.57
CA ALA A 371 -5.10 -31.25 -19.72
C ALA A 371 -5.25 -29.74 -19.89
N CYS A 372 -6.44 -29.20 -19.62
CA CYS A 372 -6.64 -27.75 -19.56
C CYS A 372 -5.75 -27.12 -18.48
N ALA A 373 -5.62 -27.74 -17.31
CA ALA A 373 -4.76 -27.25 -16.23
C ALA A 373 -3.28 -27.19 -16.66
N GLU A 374 -2.78 -28.24 -17.32
CA GLU A 374 -1.41 -28.26 -17.87
C GLU A 374 -1.18 -27.18 -18.93
N ALA A 375 -2.13 -27.02 -19.86
CA ALA A 375 -2.02 -26.02 -20.90
C ALA A 375 -2.07 -24.57 -20.36
N LEU A 376 -2.95 -24.30 -19.39
CA LEU A 376 -3.06 -22.99 -18.76
C LEU A 376 -1.83 -22.60 -17.96
N GLU A 377 -1.23 -23.56 -17.23
CA GLU A 377 0.00 -23.34 -16.48
C GLU A 377 1.19 -23.09 -17.41
N ALA A 378 1.30 -23.85 -18.51
CA ALA A 378 2.34 -23.64 -19.52
C ALA A 378 2.19 -22.29 -20.26
N ALA A 379 0.97 -21.77 -20.39
CA ALA A 379 0.68 -20.51 -21.07
C ALA A 379 0.86 -19.26 -20.19
N GLU A 380 1.18 -19.40 -18.90
CA GLU A 380 1.25 -18.28 -17.94
C GLU A 380 2.04 -17.06 -18.47
N PRO A 381 3.29 -17.19 -18.93
CA PRO A 381 4.08 -16.01 -19.30
C PRO A 381 3.47 -15.26 -20.49
N ARG A 382 2.90 -16.03 -21.44
CA ARG A 382 2.24 -15.47 -22.62
C ARG A 382 0.95 -14.74 -22.23
N LEU A 383 0.14 -15.33 -21.36
CA LEU A 383 -1.13 -14.74 -20.94
C LEU A 383 -0.90 -13.47 -20.09
N THR A 384 0.10 -13.48 -19.22
CA THR A 384 0.56 -12.29 -18.47
C THR A 384 0.99 -11.17 -19.41
N GLU A 385 1.79 -11.46 -20.45
CA GLU A 385 2.23 -10.43 -21.39
C GLU A 385 1.08 -9.90 -22.26
N LEU A 386 0.15 -10.74 -22.70
CA LEU A 386 -1.03 -10.29 -23.45
C LEU A 386 -1.91 -9.37 -22.59
N ASP A 387 -2.11 -9.75 -21.32
CA ASP A 387 -2.93 -8.96 -20.39
C ASP A 387 -2.22 -7.65 -19.99
N ARG A 388 -0.90 -7.61 -19.85
CA ARG A 388 -0.16 -6.36 -19.59
C ARG A 388 -0.37 -5.30 -20.68
N LYS A 389 -0.66 -5.71 -21.92
CA LYS A 389 -0.93 -4.80 -23.04
C LYS A 389 -2.34 -4.21 -23.01
N GLY A 390 -3.32 -4.92 -22.44
CA GLY A 390 -4.75 -4.58 -22.50
C GLY A 390 -5.45 -4.41 -21.15
N GLY A 391 -4.78 -4.76 -20.05
CA GLY A 391 -5.33 -4.96 -18.71
C GLY A 391 -4.30 -4.67 -17.62
N ASP A 392 -4.37 -5.37 -16.50
CA ASP A 392 -3.51 -5.21 -15.32
C ASP A 392 -2.35 -6.22 -15.25
N GLY A 393 -2.29 -7.18 -16.17
CA GLY A 393 -1.16 -8.10 -16.31
C GLY A 393 -1.17 -9.23 -15.29
N ASP A 394 -2.34 -9.60 -14.75
CA ASP A 394 -2.48 -10.65 -13.74
C ASP A 394 -3.12 -11.95 -14.28
N LEU A 395 -3.54 -11.95 -15.55
CA LEU A 395 -4.29 -13.08 -16.13
C LEU A 395 -3.52 -14.40 -16.07
N GLY A 396 -2.22 -14.42 -16.39
CA GLY A 396 -1.43 -15.65 -16.36
C GLY A 396 -1.36 -16.25 -14.96
N VAL A 397 -1.11 -15.41 -13.95
CA VAL A 397 -1.11 -15.82 -12.53
C VAL A 397 -2.49 -16.34 -12.13
N SER A 398 -3.57 -15.69 -12.58
CA SER A 398 -4.94 -16.14 -12.38
C SER A 398 -5.21 -17.51 -13.00
N MET A 399 -4.67 -17.80 -14.19
CA MET A 399 -4.80 -19.10 -14.85
C MET A 399 -3.95 -20.21 -14.19
N CYS A 400 -2.83 -19.88 -13.56
CA CYS A 400 -2.11 -20.84 -12.71
C CYS A 400 -2.92 -21.24 -11.47
N ARG A 401 -3.62 -20.29 -10.84
CA ARG A 401 -4.55 -20.60 -9.74
C ARG A 401 -5.71 -21.47 -10.23
N ALA A 402 -6.21 -21.23 -11.44
CA ALA A 402 -7.20 -22.08 -12.09
C ALA A 402 -6.68 -23.51 -12.26
N ALA A 403 -5.47 -23.69 -12.80
CA ALA A 403 -4.84 -24.99 -12.99
C ALA A 403 -4.71 -25.77 -11.67
N ALA A 404 -4.23 -25.11 -10.60
CA ALA A 404 -4.13 -25.72 -9.27
C ALA A 404 -5.50 -26.14 -8.70
N ALA A 405 -6.53 -25.31 -8.88
CA ALA A 405 -7.91 -25.64 -8.49
C ALA A 405 -8.48 -26.82 -9.27
N ILE A 406 -8.24 -26.90 -10.58
CA ILE A 406 -8.66 -28.03 -11.41
C ILE A 406 -8.01 -29.33 -10.94
N ARG A 407 -6.69 -29.33 -10.67
CA ARG A 407 -5.98 -30.51 -10.15
C ARG A 407 -6.56 -30.95 -8.79
N THR A 408 -6.85 -29.99 -7.91
CA THR A 408 -7.47 -30.26 -6.59
C THR A 408 -8.85 -30.89 -6.73
N CYS A 409 -9.70 -30.34 -7.62
CA CYS A 409 -11.02 -30.88 -7.94
C CYS A 409 -10.94 -32.34 -8.43
N CYS A 410 -10.06 -32.58 -9.42
CA CYS A 410 -9.92 -33.88 -10.07
C CYS A 410 -9.20 -34.94 -9.23
N ALA A 411 -8.52 -34.57 -8.15
CA ALA A 411 -7.93 -35.51 -7.18
C ALA A 411 -8.98 -36.19 -6.28
N SER A 412 -10.23 -35.70 -6.27
CA SER A 412 -11.31 -36.29 -5.47
C SER A 412 -12.07 -37.40 -6.20
N ASP A 413 -12.30 -38.53 -5.53
CA ASP A 413 -13.12 -39.66 -6.03
C ASP A 413 -14.63 -39.34 -6.11
N ARG A 414 -15.04 -38.08 -5.89
CA ARG A 414 -16.45 -37.64 -5.85
C ARG A 414 -17.11 -37.51 -7.24
N SER A 415 -16.38 -37.85 -8.30
CA SER A 415 -16.75 -37.52 -9.68
C SER A 415 -17.47 -38.66 -10.39
N ALA A 416 -18.76 -38.82 -10.12
CA ALA A 416 -19.57 -39.87 -10.73
C ALA A 416 -19.88 -39.61 -12.22
N SER A 417 -20.20 -38.37 -12.61
CA SER A 417 -20.61 -38.03 -13.99
C SER A 417 -19.91 -36.77 -14.54
N ALA A 418 -20.03 -36.54 -15.84
CA ALA A 418 -19.57 -35.29 -16.46
C ALA A 418 -20.23 -34.03 -15.84
N ALA A 419 -21.52 -34.09 -15.54
CA ALA A 419 -22.25 -32.97 -14.93
C ALA A 419 -21.69 -32.62 -13.54
N THR A 420 -21.41 -33.64 -12.71
CA THR A 420 -20.80 -33.44 -11.39
C THR A 420 -19.39 -32.87 -11.50
N VAL A 421 -18.58 -33.33 -12.47
CA VAL A 421 -17.24 -32.78 -12.71
C VAL A 421 -17.30 -31.28 -13.04
N LEU A 422 -18.14 -30.87 -13.99
CA LEU A 422 -18.27 -29.45 -14.36
C LEU A 422 -18.78 -28.60 -13.18
N PHE A 423 -19.71 -29.10 -12.37
CA PHE A 423 -20.20 -28.43 -11.17
C PHE A 423 -19.10 -28.23 -10.11
N LEU A 424 -18.30 -29.27 -9.84
CA LEU A 424 -17.19 -29.19 -8.89
C LEU A 424 -16.10 -28.24 -9.40
N LEU A 425 -15.76 -28.30 -10.69
CA LEU A 425 -14.84 -27.36 -11.31
C LEU A 425 -15.34 -25.91 -11.17
N ALA A 426 -16.62 -25.64 -11.43
CA ALA A 426 -17.17 -24.30 -11.25
C ALA A 426 -17.00 -23.78 -9.81
N ASN A 427 -17.19 -24.67 -8.82
CA ASN A 427 -17.04 -24.33 -7.41
C ASN A 427 -15.60 -24.10 -6.97
N GLU A 428 -14.64 -24.82 -7.54
CA GLU A 428 -13.22 -24.61 -7.25
C GLU A 428 -12.68 -23.37 -7.98
N LEU A 429 -13.02 -23.21 -9.26
CA LEU A 429 -12.57 -22.06 -10.05
C LEU A 429 -13.09 -20.72 -9.50
N ARG A 430 -14.36 -20.63 -9.05
CA ARG A 430 -14.88 -19.39 -8.44
C ARG A 430 -14.20 -19.01 -7.13
N ARG A 431 -13.58 -19.97 -6.42
CA ARG A 431 -12.87 -19.72 -5.16
C ARG A 431 -11.41 -19.38 -5.40
N ALA A 432 -10.79 -20.01 -6.39
CA ALA A 432 -9.36 -19.88 -6.66
C ALA A 432 -9.01 -18.69 -7.56
N ILE A 433 -9.91 -18.30 -8.46
CA ILE A 433 -9.70 -17.20 -9.40
C ILE A 433 -10.48 -15.97 -8.92
N GLY A 434 -9.75 -14.88 -8.61
CA GLY A 434 -10.33 -13.57 -8.34
C GLY A 434 -10.70 -12.82 -9.64
N GLY A 435 -11.11 -11.56 -9.52
CA GLY A 435 -11.43 -10.74 -10.68
C GLY A 435 -12.65 -11.24 -11.48
N SER A 436 -12.73 -10.89 -12.76
CA SER A 436 -13.87 -11.21 -13.63
C SER A 436 -13.83 -12.65 -14.19
N SER A 437 -12.64 -13.23 -14.40
CA SER A 437 -12.48 -14.57 -14.96
C SER A 437 -13.08 -15.68 -14.09
N GLY A 438 -12.96 -15.58 -12.77
CA GLY A 438 -13.55 -16.57 -11.84
C GLY A 438 -15.07 -16.71 -12.00
N PRO A 439 -15.84 -15.63 -11.86
CA PRO A 439 -17.29 -15.62 -12.13
C PRO A 439 -17.67 -16.12 -13.53
N PHE A 440 -16.94 -15.73 -14.58
CA PHE A 440 -17.24 -16.16 -15.95
C PHE A 440 -17.05 -17.66 -16.17
N TYR A 441 -15.91 -18.23 -15.78
CA TYR A 441 -15.71 -19.67 -15.89
C TYR A 441 -16.70 -20.44 -15.02
N ALA A 442 -17.00 -19.95 -13.81
CA ALA A 442 -17.94 -20.60 -12.92
C ALA A 442 -19.36 -20.61 -13.48
N VAL A 443 -19.88 -19.50 -13.99
CA VAL A 443 -21.25 -19.44 -14.54
C VAL A 443 -21.39 -20.30 -15.79
N GLY A 444 -20.37 -20.30 -16.67
CA GLY A 444 -20.36 -21.13 -17.88
C GLY A 444 -20.39 -22.62 -17.54
N LEU A 445 -19.52 -23.05 -16.63
CA LEU A 445 -19.47 -24.45 -16.17
C LEU A 445 -20.74 -24.86 -15.40
N LEU A 446 -21.34 -23.98 -14.58
CA LEU A 446 -22.60 -24.27 -13.87
C LEU A 446 -23.76 -24.47 -14.84
N ARG A 447 -23.88 -23.65 -15.89
CA ARG A 447 -24.94 -23.83 -16.90
C ARG A 447 -24.73 -25.08 -17.72
N ALA A 448 -23.49 -25.36 -18.13
CA ALA A 448 -23.16 -26.60 -18.82
C ALA A 448 -23.47 -27.84 -17.94
N ALA A 449 -23.06 -27.81 -16.67
CA ALA A 449 -23.34 -28.88 -15.70
C ALA A 449 -24.84 -29.11 -15.55
N ARG A 450 -25.64 -28.04 -15.39
CA ARG A 450 -27.09 -28.13 -15.29
C ARG A 450 -27.71 -28.78 -16.52
N ARG A 451 -27.29 -28.39 -17.72
CA ARG A 451 -27.79 -28.98 -18.97
C ARG A 451 -27.46 -30.46 -19.08
N LEU A 452 -26.25 -30.87 -18.71
CA LEU A 452 -25.87 -32.28 -18.71
C LEU A 452 -26.59 -33.11 -17.63
N ALA A 453 -27.14 -32.48 -16.60
CA ALA A 453 -27.91 -33.15 -15.55
C ALA A 453 -29.40 -33.38 -15.91
N GLU A 454 -29.92 -32.74 -16.95
CA GLU A 454 -31.34 -32.80 -17.35
C GLU A 454 -31.73 -34.12 -18.06
N GLY A 455 -30.78 -34.96 -18.48
CA GLY A 455 -31.05 -36.23 -19.18
C GLY A 455 -29.77 -37.02 -19.51
N PRO A 456 -29.83 -38.09 -20.33
CA PRO A 456 -28.65 -38.85 -20.75
C PRO A 456 -27.68 -37.95 -21.52
N SER A 457 -26.50 -37.69 -20.95
CA SER A 457 -25.47 -36.76 -21.46
C SER A 457 -24.52 -37.39 -22.48
N THR A 458 -24.96 -38.42 -23.20
CA THR A 458 -24.06 -39.33 -23.94
C THR A 458 -23.77 -38.92 -25.37
N SER A 459 -24.49 -37.94 -25.94
CA SER A 459 -24.33 -37.56 -27.34
C SER A 459 -23.50 -36.28 -27.54
N LEU A 460 -22.87 -36.15 -28.71
CA LEU A 460 -22.19 -34.92 -29.12
C LEU A 460 -23.15 -33.70 -29.12
N ALA A 461 -24.43 -33.93 -29.41
CA ALA A 461 -25.45 -32.87 -29.41
C ALA A 461 -25.71 -32.32 -27.99
N ASP A 462 -25.67 -33.17 -26.96
CA ASP A 462 -25.84 -32.73 -25.56
C ASP A 462 -24.67 -31.87 -25.10
N TRP A 463 -23.45 -32.23 -25.48
CA TRP A 463 -22.25 -31.45 -25.19
C TRP A 463 -22.21 -30.13 -25.97
N ALA A 464 -22.64 -30.12 -27.22
CA ALA A 464 -22.77 -28.89 -28.00
C ALA A 464 -23.77 -27.91 -27.36
N ASP A 465 -24.94 -28.39 -26.93
CA ASP A 465 -25.95 -27.57 -26.24
C ASP A 465 -25.44 -27.09 -24.86
N ALA A 466 -24.80 -27.97 -24.08
CA ALA A 466 -24.20 -27.59 -22.80
C ALA A 466 -23.12 -26.51 -22.95
N PHE A 467 -22.25 -26.65 -23.95
CA PHE A 467 -21.20 -25.67 -24.25
C PHE A 467 -21.78 -24.33 -24.70
N ALA A 468 -22.77 -24.35 -25.61
CA ALA A 468 -23.44 -23.14 -26.08
C ALA A 468 -24.13 -22.38 -24.93
N ARG A 469 -24.86 -23.09 -24.05
CA ARG A 469 -25.48 -22.49 -22.85
C ARG A 469 -24.44 -21.94 -21.87
N GLY A 470 -23.27 -22.57 -21.79
CA GLY A 470 -22.15 -22.07 -21.01
C GLY A 470 -21.60 -20.75 -21.56
N ALA A 471 -21.38 -20.66 -22.87
CA ALA A 471 -20.94 -19.44 -23.55
C ALA A 471 -21.98 -18.31 -23.42
N GLU A 472 -23.27 -18.63 -23.58
CA GLU A 472 -24.38 -17.69 -23.36
C GLU A 472 -24.41 -17.18 -21.91
N ALA A 473 -24.15 -18.05 -20.92
CA ALA A 473 -24.05 -17.66 -19.52
C ALA A 473 -22.99 -16.58 -19.27
N VAL A 474 -21.84 -16.73 -19.92
CA VAL A 474 -20.73 -15.76 -19.85
C VAL A 474 -21.16 -14.44 -20.48
N SER A 475 -21.83 -14.48 -21.63
CA SER A 475 -22.37 -13.29 -22.31
C SER A 475 -23.40 -12.57 -21.45
N GLU A 476 -24.36 -13.28 -20.86
CA GLU A 476 -25.37 -12.69 -19.98
C GLU A 476 -24.78 -12.08 -18.70
N LEU A 477 -23.82 -12.76 -18.06
CA LEU A 477 -23.20 -12.25 -16.83
C LEU A 477 -22.30 -11.04 -17.12
N GLY A 478 -21.55 -11.07 -18.22
CA GLY A 478 -20.58 -10.04 -18.58
C GLY A 478 -21.14 -8.89 -19.43
N GLY A 479 -22.33 -9.05 -20.02
CA GLY A 479 -22.92 -8.10 -20.96
C GLY A 479 -22.22 -8.00 -22.33
N ALA A 480 -21.17 -8.80 -22.56
CA ALA A 480 -20.38 -8.79 -23.78
C ALA A 480 -20.99 -9.63 -24.90
N ARG A 481 -20.63 -9.32 -26.14
CA ARG A 481 -21.07 -9.99 -27.37
C ARG A 481 -19.86 -10.30 -28.26
N ALA A 482 -20.10 -11.12 -29.30
CA ALA A 482 -19.12 -11.30 -30.36
C ALA A 482 -18.73 -9.94 -30.98
N GLY A 483 -17.43 -9.74 -31.15
CA GLY A 483 -16.81 -8.51 -31.63
C GLY A 483 -16.45 -7.49 -30.54
N ASP A 484 -16.77 -7.74 -29.27
CA ASP A 484 -16.45 -6.80 -28.18
C ASP A 484 -15.02 -6.96 -27.63
N ARG A 485 -14.26 -7.90 -28.18
CA ARG A 485 -12.89 -8.25 -27.80
C ARG A 485 -12.81 -8.79 -26.37
N THR A 486 -13.35 -9.98 -26.19
CA THR A 486 -13.37 -10.71 -24.92
C THR A 486 -13.20 -12.20 -25.16
N MET A 487 -13.21 -12.99 -24.09
CA MET A 487 -13.24 -14.45 -24.17
C MET A 487 -14.41 -15.02 -25.00
N LEU A 488 -15.49 -14.24 -25.22
CA LEU A 488 -16.61 -14.64 -26.09
C LEU A 488 -16.22 -14.75 -27.56
N ASP A 489 -15.20 -14.02 -28.00
CA ASP A 489 -14.71 -14.09 -29.38
C ASP A 489 -14.03 -15.41 -29.68
N SER A 490 -13.67 -16.19 -28.67
CA SER A 490 -13.26 -17.59 -28.82
C SER A 490 -14.37 -18.58 -28.44
N LEU A 491 -15.15 -18.29 -27.39
CA LEU A 491 -16.22 -19.20 -26.94
C LEU A 491 -17.35 -19.35 -27.97
N LEU A 492 -17.83 -18.25 -28.56
CA LEU A 492 -18.99 -18.29 -29.47
C LEU A 492 -18.65 -19.00 -30.79
N PRO A 493 -17.52 -18.71 -31.47
CA PRO A 493 -17.13 -19.48 -32.66
C PRO A 493 -16.93 -20.97 -32.38
N ALA A 494 -16.37 -21.33 -31.22
CA ALA A 494 -16.23 -22.72 -30.82
C ALA A 494 -17.59 -23.40 -30.58
N ALA A 495 -18.54 -22.69 -29.96
CA ALA A 495 -19.89 -23.21 -29.73
C ALA A 495 -20.62 -23.47 -31.06
N ASP A 496 -20.51 -22.53 -32.01
CA ASP A 496 -21.10 -22.66 -33.35
C ASP A 496 -20.49 -23.83 -34.12
N ALA A 497 -19.17 -23.98 -34.08
CA ALA A 497 -18.46 -25.09 -34.73
C ALA A 497 -18.84 -26.45 -34.14
N LEU A 498 -18.96 -26.55 -32.81
CA LEU A 498 -19.36 -27.78 -32.12
C LEU A 498 -20.81 -28.14 -32.44
N ALA A 499 -21.72 -27.15 -32.49
CA ALA A 499 -23.11 -27.34 -32.90
C ALA A 499 -23.23 -27.79 -34.37
N ASP A 500 -22.43 -27.24 -35.28
CA ASP A 500 -22.39 -27.68 -36.67
C ASP A 500 -21.90 -29.13 -36.83
N ALA A 501 -20.80 -29.46 -36.15
CA ALA A 501 -20.26 -30.81 -36.14
C ALA A 501 -21.27 -31.82 -35.58
N ALA A 502 -22.03 -31.45 -34.55
CA ALA A 502 -23.11 -32.26 -34.00
C ALA A 502 -24.24 -32.51 -35.02
N ARG A 503 -24.71 -31.47 -35.74
CA ARG A 503 -25.71 -31.62 -36.81
C ARG A 503 -25.25 -32.54 -37.93
N ARG A 504 -23.96 -32.44 -38.29
CA ARG A 504 -23.30 -33.27 -39.30
C ARG A 504 -22.93 -34.68 -38.80
N LYS A 505 -23.16 -34.96 -37.52
CA LYS A 505 -22.84 -36.23 -36.85
C LYS A 505 -21.37 -36.64 -37.02
N LEU A 506 -20.47 -35.66 -36.94
CA LEU A 506 -19.03 -35.92 -37.01
C LEU A 506 -18.56 -36.69 -35.76
N PRO A 507 -17.44 -37.43 -35.85
CA PRO A 507 -16.83 -38.04 -34.68
C PRO A 507 -16.51 -36.98 -33.60
N PRO A 508 -16.74 -37.26 -32.30
CA PRO A 508 -16.50 -36.29 -31.23
C PRO A 508 -15.10 -35.67 -31.24
N ALA A 509 -14.07 -36.46 -31.56
CA ALA A 509 -12.70 -35.97 -31.63
C ALA A 509 -12.47 -34.96 -32.77
N GLU A 510 -13.12 -35.18 -33.91
CA GLU A 510 -13.09 -34.22 -35.02
C GLU A 510 -13.87 -32.96 -34.66
N ALA A 511 -15.02 -33.10 -34.00
CA ALA A 511 -15.86 -31.99 -33.56
C ALA A 511 -15.14 -31.06 -32.58
N TRP A 512 -14.47 -31.60 -31.55
CA TRP A 512 -13.70 -30.79 -30.58
C TRP A 512 -12.46 -30.15 -31.21
N ARG A 513 -11.85 -30.79 -32.21
CA ARG A 513 -10.76 -30.17 -32.99
C ARG A 513 -11.27 -28.97 -33.79
N LEU A 514 -12.40 -29.10 -34.48
CA LEU A 514 -13.01 -27.98 -35.20
C LEU A 514 -13.41 -26.83 -34.27
N ALA A 515 -13.90 -27.15 -33.06
CA ALA A 515 -14.19 -26.14 -32.05
C ALA A 515 -12.92 -25.43 -31.56
N ALA A 516 -11.82 -26.16 -31.34
CA ALA A 516 -10.53 -25.58 -30.99
C ALA A 516 -9.97 -24.67 -32.10
N ASP A 517 -10.01 -25.13 -33.36
CA ASP A 517 -9.57 -24.36 -34.52
C ASP A 517 -10.39 -23.06 -34.65
N ALA A 518 -11.71 -23.11 -34.40
CA ALA A 518 -12.59 -21.94 -34.42
C ALA A 518 -12.31 -20.97 -33.26
N ALA A 519 -12.02 -21.48 -32.06
CA ALA A 519 -11.62 -20.64 -30.92
C ALA A 519 -10.28 -19.93 -31.16
N ALA A 520 -9.32 -20.62 -31.77
CA ALA A 520 -8.02 -20.06 -32.12
C ALA A 520 -8.15 -18.96 -33.17
N ALA A 521 -8.90 -19.19 -34.24
CA ALA A 521 -9.22 -18.16 -35.22
C ALA A 521 -9.93 -16.96 -34.59
N GLY A 522 -10.86 -17.21 -33.68
CA GLY A 522 -11.55 -16.18 -32.90
C GLY A 522 -10.60 -15.36 -32.03
N ALA A 523 -9.71 -16.02 -31.29
CA ALA A 523 -8.69 -15.37 -30.46
C ALA A 523 -7.76 -14.51 -31.30
N GLU A 524 -7.28 -15.01 -32.44
CA GLU A 524 -6.42 -14.24 -33.35
C GLU A 524 -7.14 -13.02 -33.92
N ALA A 525 -8.40 -13.17 -34.32
CA ALA A 525 -9.20 -12.08 -34.87
C ALA A 525 -9.37 -10.91 -33.89
N THR A 526 -9.35 -11.17 -32.57
CA THR A 526 -9.43 -10.11 -31.55
C THR A 526 -8.32 -9.07 -31.64
N ALA A 527 -7.17 -9.40 -32.24
CA ALA A 527 -6.07 -8.46 -32.42
C ALA A 527 -6.45 -7.25 -33.30
N ALA A 528 -7.45 -7.41 -34.18
CA ALA A 528 -7.99 -6.37 -35.04
C ALA A 528 -9.32 -5.78 -34.53
N MET A 529 -9.84 -6.26 -33.41
CA MET A 529 -11.11 -5.80 -32.85
C MET A 529 -10.93 -4.60 -31.93
N GLN A 530 -11.80 -3.61 -32.09
CA GLN A 530 -11.87 -2.48 -31.19
C GLN A 530 -12.52 -2.94 -29.87
N PRO A 531 -11.82 -2.87 -28.72
CA PRO A 531 -12.41 -3.26 -27.45
C PRO A 531 -13.56 -2.33 -27.06
N ARG A 532 -14.71 -2.93 -26.73
CA ARG A 532 -15.91 -2.20 -26.30
C ARG A 532 -16.21 -2.40 -24.81
N LEU A 533 -15.66 -3.45 -24.23
CA LEU A 533 -15.83 -3.82 -22.82
C LEU A 533 -14.49 -4.20 -22.19
N GLY A 534 -14.48 -4.34 -20.86
CA GLY A 534 -13.28 -4.65 -20.09
C GLY A 534 -12.26 -3.49 -20.04
N ARG A 535 -11.13 -3.70 -19.36
CA ARG A 535 -10.08 -2.69 -19.18
C ARG A 535 -9.49 -2.21 -20.51
N ALA A 536 -9.46 -3.08 -21.53
CA ALA A 536 -8.95 -2.75 -22.85
C ALA A 536 -9.76 -1.65 -23.56
N SER A 537 -11.05 -1.49 -23.24
CA SER A 537 -11.90 -0.43 -23.81
C SER A 537 -11.41 0.99 -23.51
N TYR A 538 -10.64 1.17 -22.43
CA TYR A 538 -10.07 2.47 -22.05
C TYR A 538 -8.88 2.89 -22.92
N LEU A 539 -8.27 1.94 -23.63
CA LEU A 539 -7.03 2.14 -24.38
C LEU A 539 -7.26 2.60 -25.82
N GLY A 540 -8.49 2.53 -26.34
CA GLY A 540 -8.80 2.90 -27.71
C GLY A 540 -7.99 2.10 -28.74
N GLU A 541 -7.39 2.77 -29.73
CA GLU A 541 -6.57 2.11 -30.77
C GLU A 541 -5.29 1.47 -30.23
N ARG A 542 -4.81 1.89 -29.05
CA ARG A 542 -3.59 1.33 -28.43
C ARG A 542 -3.72 -0.12 -28.02
N ALA A 543 -4.95 -0.63 -27.92
CA ALA A 543 -5.18 -2.03 -27.65
C ALA A 543 -4.93 -2.90 -28.90
N LEU A 544 -4.97 -2.36 -30.12
CA LEU A 544 -4.88 -3.15 -31.36
C LEU A 544 -3.49 -3.80 -31.55
N GLY A 545 -3.43 -4.85 -32.35
CA GLY A 545 -2.17 -5.52 -32.72
C GLY A 545 -1.70 -6.62 -31.76
N SER A 546 -2.51 -6.99 -30.78
CA SER A 546 -2.29 -8.20 -29.96
C SER A 546 -3.63 -8.84 -29.58
N PRO A 547 -3.73 -10.18 -29.59
CA PRO A 547 -4.93 -10.89 -29.16
C PRO A 547 -5.38 -10.50 -27.75
N ASP A 548 -6.69 -10.57 -27.49
CA ASP A 548 -7.25 -10.48 -26.15
C ASP A 548 -6.75 -11.63 -25.27
N GLY A 549 -6.36 -11.31 -24.04
CA GLY A 549 -5.87 -12.30 -23.08
C GLY A 549 -6.95 -13.33 -22.74
N GLY A 550 -8.20 -12.90 -22.56
CA GLY A 550 -9.32 -13.79 -22.24
C GLY A 550 -9.63 -14.76 -23.39
N ALA A 551 -9.67 -14.27 -24.62
CA ALA A 551 -9.84 -15.09 -25.82
C ALA A 551 -8.67 -16.08 -25.99
N ALA A 552 -7.43 -15.63 -25.80
CA ALA A 552 -6.25 -16.49 -25.85
C ALA A 552 -6.26 -17.59 -24.78
N ALA A 553 -6.71 -17.28 -23.55
CA ALA A 553 -6.89 -18.28 -22.50
C ALA A 553 -7.93 -19.33 -22.90
N VAL A 554 -9.04 -18.90 -23.52
CA VAL A 554 -10.07 -19.82 -24.06
C VAL A 554 -9.53 -20.73 -25.15
N SER A 555 -8.80 -20.17 -26.12
CA SER A 555 -8.12 -20.95 -27.16
C SER A 555 -7.21 -22.01 -26.54
N THR A 556 -6.40 -21.62 -25.56
CA THR A 556 -5.41 -22.49 -24.91
C THR A 556 -6.04 -23.76 -24.32
N TRP A 557 -7.11 -23.61 -23.54
CA TRP A 557 -7.74 -24.79 -22.93
C TRP A 557 -8.62 -25.58 -23.91
N LEU A 558 -9.19 -24.95 -24.94
CA LEU A 558 -9.91 -25.68 -26.00
C LEU A 558 -8.98 -26.51 -26.89
N GLU A 559 -7.80 -25.98 -27.23
CA GLU A 559 -6.74 -26.72 -27.93
C GLU A 559 -6.33 -27.97 -27.15
N ALA A 560 -6.19 -27.86 -25.83
CA ALA A 560 -5.89 -29.01 -24.96
C ALA A 560 -6.97 -30.11 -25.05
N ILE A 561 -8.25 -29.73 -25.10
CA ILE A 561 -9.37 -30.67 -25.29
C ILE A 561 -9.32 -31.29 -26.70
N GLY A 562 -9.13 -30.47 -27.74
CA GLY A 562 -9.07 -30.91 -29.14
C GLY A 562 -7.94 -31.91 -29.41
N HIS A 563 -6.74 -31.68 -28.89
CA HIS A 563 -5.59 -32.57 -29.08
C HIS A 563 -5.72 -33.91 -28.33
N ARG A 564 -6.31 -33.90 -27.13
CA ARG A 564 -6.46 -35.10 -26.29
C ARG A 564 -7.56 -36.05 -26.77
N SER A 565 -8.46 -35.56 -27.62
CA SER A 565 -9.52 -36.37 -28.22
C SER A 565 -8.99 -37.52 -29.11
N ARG A 566 -7.69 -37.54 -29.45
CA ARG A 566 -7.01 -38.69 -30.09
C ARG A 566 -6.75 -39.88 -29.15
N GLY A 567 -6.68 -39.66 -27.83
CA GLY A 567 -6.26 -40.67 -26.85
C GLY A 567 -7.39 -41.31 -26.02
N LEU A 568 -8.57 -40.69 -25.99
CA LEU A 568 -9.76 -41.19 -25.29
C LEU A 568 -10.80 -41.61 -26.32
N LEU A 569 -10.62 -42.81 -26.88
CA LEU A 569 -11.63 -43.46 -27.70
C LEU A 569 -12.91 -43.63 -26.87
N LEU A 570 -13.94 -42.85 -27.22
CA LEU A 570 -15.30 -43.37 -27.24
C LEU A 570 -15.28 -44.53 -28.24
N ALA A 571 -14.94 -45.73 -27.78
CA ALA A 571 -15.23 -46.94 -28.53
C ALA A 571 -16.77 -47.02 -28.72
N PRO A 572 -17.25 -47.53 -29.87
CA PRO A 572 -18.67 -47.50 -30.24
C PRO A 572 -19.59 -48.10 -29.17
#